data_AF-A0ABD6DE31-F1
#
_entry.id   AF-A0ABD6DE31-F1
#
_cell.length_a   1.000
_cell.length_b   1.000
_cell.length_c   1.000
_cell.angle_alpha   90.00
_cell.angle_beta   90.00
_cell.angle_gamma   90.00
#
_symmetry.space_group_name_H-M   'P 1'
#
loop_
_entity.id
_entity.type
_entity.pdbx_description
1 polymer ?
#
loop_
_entity_poly.entity_id
_entity_poly.type
_entity_poly.pdbx_seq_one_letter_code
_entity_poly.pdbx_strand_id
1 'polypeptide(L)'
;MDRRTTPRLVLLAAVVVGCIMLGSLALKRPGDLGLDLAVYRSAADAWLSGGALYEVSPARAPEFTFLYPPVAVLLFVPFAVVPGSIALVAFSALNVAAGLTLAWIIVRYLRESGVGLSRVDVALLGAACTVSGYRSASIYFSQVNVFLALALAVGFVALERERVALAGTALALPAFLKLFPVVVGAWLLRRRAWRAVGAAVAVGLGLHLLGAVLFGPELVTTYVEVAVTERTGVDAFAGGLAATETYLTLHRAGSHLVGGGSVARYGFAAAVLLPALAVCYRDVSTPDRRLTAWFATLVAMLLGFPSYQVYIGLLLFPLLALLYLFPAGRARQVFLVGAALSTTVYAGGEFVAAAAAVPAVGGLLAGVLRPVLTLAAPATYGLLCCHAACVTFHLPAVDDGLAG
;
A
#
# COMPACT_ATOMS: atom_id res chain seq x y z
N MET A 1 21.69 -21.30 8.99
CA MET A 1 20.56 -20.59 9.62
C MET A 1 19.27 -21.31 9.29
N ASP A 2 18.37 -21.47 10.25
CA ASP A 2 16.99 -21.90 10.00
C ASP A 2 16.37 -21.00 8.91
N ARG A 3 15.68 -21.58 7.92
CA ARG A 3 15.02 -20.85 6.82
C ARG A 3 14.05 -19.78 7.34
N ARG A 4 13.61 -19.91 8.61
CA ARG A 4 12.73 -18.98 9.34
C ARG A 4 13.46 -17.82 10.04
N THR A 5 14.78 -17.90 10.26
CA THR A 5 15.52 -16.85 10.97
C THR A 5 15.45 -15.52 10.23
N THR A 6 15.71 -15.51 8.91
CA THR A 6 15.67 -14.26 8.13
C THR A 6 14.29 -13.61 8.07
N PRO A 7 13.18 -14.34 7.80
CA PRO A 7 11.83 -13.80 7.90
C PRO A 7 11.54 -13.15 9.27
N ARG A 8 11.93 -13.81 10.37
CA ARG A 8 11.74 -13.26 11.72
C ARG A 8 12.52 -11.97 11.93
N LEU A 9 13.75 -11.88 11.42
CA LEU A 9 14.55 -10.66 11.51
C LEU A 9 13.90 -9.50 10.74
N VAL A 10 13.36 -9.76 9.54
CA VAL A 10 12.63 -8.74 8.77
C VAL A 10 11.37 -8.28 9.52
N LEU A 11 10.58 -9.22 10.05
CA LEU A 11 9.38 -8.90 10.83
C LEU A 11 9.72 -8.11 12.10
N LEU A 12 10.75 -8.54 12.83
CA LEU A 12 11.21 -7.86 14.04
C LEU A 12 11.68 -6.44 13.74
N ALA A 13 12.49 -6.27 12.68
CA ALA A 13 12.93 -4.94 12.24
C ALA A 13 11.72 -4.06 11.87
N ALA A 14 10.74 -4.60 11.15
CA ALA A 14 9.52 -3.89 10.80
C ALA A 14 8.76 -3.44 12.06
N VAL A 15 8.60 -4.31 13.07
CA VAL A 15 7.94 -4.00 14.34
C VAL A 15 8.71 -2.93 15.12
N VAL A 16 10.03 -3.07 15.25
CA VAL A 16 10.87 -2.09 15.95
C VAL A 16 10.76 -0.71 15.32
N VAL A 17 10.89 -0.62 13.98
CA VAL A 17 10.72 0.63 13.25
C VAL A 17 9.31 1.21 13.46
N GLY A 18 8.29 0.36 13.45
CA GLY A 18 6.91 0.78 13.69
C GLY A 18 6.69 1.36 15.08
N CYS A 19 7.25 0.75 16.13
CA CYS A 19 7.20 1.25 17.49
C CYS A 19 7.93 2.59 17.65
N ILE A 20 9.15 2.69 17.08
CA ILE A 20 9.92 3.95 17.10
C ILE A 20 9.13 5.07 16.42
N MET A 21 8.49 4.78 15.29
CA MET A 21 7.72 5.77 14.59
C MET A 21 6.47 6.21 15.36
N LEU A 22 5.73 5.29 15.98
CA LEU A 22 4.60 5.67 16.85
C LEU A 22 5.05 6.58 17.98
N GLY A 23 6.16 6.24 18.66
CA GLY A 23 6.73 7.08 19.71
C GLY A 23 7.13 8.46 19.16
N SER A 24 7.77 8.52 18.00
CA SER A 24 8.15 9.79 17.37
C SER A 24 6.93 10.63 16.97
N LEU A 25 5.86 10.03 16.46
CA LEU A 25 4.64 10.75 16.10
C LEU A 25 3.92 11.25 17.35
N ALA A 26 3.79 10.42 18.38
CA ALA A 26 3.18 10.81 19.65
C ALA A 26 3.94 11.96 20.34
N LEU A 27 5.27 11.97 20.26
CA LEU A 27 6.09 13.02 20.87
C LEU A 27 6.14 14.30 20.03
N LYS A 28 6.35 14.20 18.71
CA LYS A 28 6.59 15.36 17.84
C LYS A 28 5.29 15.94 17.26
N ARG A 29 4.25 15.13 17.13
CA ARG A 29 2.97 15.48 16.48
C ARG A 29 1.76 14.92 17.25
N PRO A 30 1.63 15.18 18.57
CA PRO A 30 0.51 14.68 19.38
C PRO A 30 -0.85 15.13 18.84
N GLY A 31 -0.91 16.33 18.26
CA GLY A 31 -2.12 16.91 17.67
C GLY A 31 -2.66 16.17 16.44
N ASP A 32 -1.86 15.31 15.79
CA ASP A 32 -2.27 14.61 14.58
C ASP A 32 -2.90 13.23 14.87
N LEU A 33 -3.01 12.82 16.13
CA LEU A 33 -3.63 11.55 16.48
C LEU A 33 -5.08 11.50 15.96
N GLY A 34 -5.39 10.47 15.17
CA GLY A 34 -6.70 10.28 14.54
C GLY A 34 -7.07 11.38 13.54
N LEU A 35 -6.09 12.05 12.91
CA LEU A 35 -6.32 13.13 11.95
C LEU A 35 -7.33 12.74 10.87
N ASP A 36 -7.12 11.60 10.22
CA ASP A 36 -7.96 11.16 9.12
C ASP A 36 -9.38 10.83 9.60
N LEU A 37 -9.52 10.23 10.79
CA LEU A 37 -10.84 10.03 11.39
C LEU A 37 -11.58 11.36 11.66
N ALA A 38 -10.86 12.41 12.04
CA ALA A 38 -11.49 13.72 12.22
C ALA A 38 -12.00 14.30 10.88
N VAL A 39 -11.27 14.10 9.78
CA VAL A 39 -11.74 14.44 8.43
C VAL A 39 -13.01 13.65 8.09
N TYR A 40 -13.01 12.33 8.32
CA TYR A 40 -14.14 11.47 8.02
C TYR A 40 -15.39 11.84 8.83
N ARG A 41 -15.20 12.16 10.12
CA ARG A 41 -16.28 12.61 11.00
C ARG A 41 -16.83 13.96 10.59
N SER A 42 -15.97 14.91 10.20
CA SER A 42 -16.40 16.25 9.74
C SER A 42 -17.27 16.14 8.49
N ALA A 43 -16.88 15.29 7.54
CA ALA A 43 -17.66 15.03 6.34
C ALA A 43 -19.01 14.35 6.63
N ALA A 44 -19.03 13.38 7.53
CA ALA A 44 -20.26 12.70 7.94
C ALA A 44 -21.20 13.61 8.72
N ASP A 45 -20.67 14.45 9.62
CA ASP A 45 -21.45 15.44 10.37
C ASP A 45 -22.04 16.52 9.47
N ALA A 46 -21.26 17.00 8.50
CA ALA A 46 -21.73 17.93 7.47
C ALA A 46 -22.88 17.32 6.66
N TRP A 47 -22.73 16.06 6.20
CA TRP A 47 -23.78 15.37 5.46
C TRP A 47 -25.06 15.18 6.29
N LEU A 48 -24.94 14.77 7.56
CA LEU A 48 -26.09 14.64 8.48
C LEU A 48 -26.81 15.97 8.71
N SER A 49 -26.08 17.08 8.62
CA SER A 49 -26.59 18.44 8.78
C SER A 49 -27.09 19.07 7.46
N GLY A 50 -27.08 18.34 6.36
CA GLY A 50 -27.47 18.83 5.03
C GLY A 50 -26.44 19.75 4.35
N GLY A 51 -25.19 19.76 4.83
CA GLY A 51 -24.08 20.54 4.29
C GLY A 51 -23.25 19.83 3.21
N ALA A 52 -22.25 20.53 2.68
CA ALA A 52 -21.38 20.05 1.61
C ALA A 52 -20.25 19.15 2.13
N LEU A 53 -20.19 17.92 1.62
CA LEU A 53 -19.29 16.86 2.10
C LEU A 53 -17.80 17.10 1.75
N TYR A 54 -17.52 17.75 0.61
CA TYR A 54 -16.16 18.01 0.11
C TYR A 54 -15.60 19.39 0.52
N GLU A 55 -16.42 20.25 1.13
CA GLU A 55 -16.05 21.64 1.47
C GLU A 55 -15.80 21.82 2.97
N VAL A 56 -15.72 20.72 3.72
CA VAL A 56 -15.50 20.73 5.17
C VAL A 56 -14.18 20.08 5.55
N SER A 57 -13.54 20.68 6.55
CA SER A 57 -12.29 20.23 7.14
C SER A 57 -12.37 20.33 8.67
N PRO A 58 -11.66 19.47 9.42
CA PRO A 58 -11.54 19.65 10.85
C PRO A 58 -10.74 20.93 11.14
N ALA A 59 -11.14 21.70 12.17
CA ALA A 59 -10.50 22.98 12.50
C ALA A 59 -8.98 22.88 12.76
N ARG A 60 -8.51 21.73 13.25
CA ARG A 60 -7.08 21.48 13.50
C ARG A 60 -6.26 21.18 12.23
N ALA A 61 -6.92 20.97 11.10
CA ALA A 61 -6.29 20.56 9.84
C ALA A 61 -7.13 21.05 8.64
N PRO A 62 -7.26 22.38 8.46
CA PRO A 62 -8.12 22.97 7.44
C PRO A 62 -7.74 22.57 6.00
N GLU A 63 -6.51 22.14 5.78
CA GLU A 63 -5.97 21.69 4.51
C GLU A 63 -6.43 20.29 4.07
N PHE A 64 -7.07 19.51 4.96
CA PHE A 64 -7.52 18.15 4.65
C PHE A 64 -9.04 18.05 4.58
N THR A 65 -9.54 17.72 3.38
CA THR A 65 -10.95 17.43 3.12
C THR A 65 -11.17 15.94 2.83
N PHE A 66 -12.43 15.54 2.75
CA PHE A 66 -12.80 14.17 2.43
C PHE A 66 -12.50 13.83 0.96
N LEU A 67 -11.86 12.68 0.71
CA LEU A 67 -11.40 12.28 -0.62
C LEU A 67 -11.83 10.85 -0.98
N TYR A 68 -13.12 10.56 -0.78
CA TYR A 68 -13.72 9.25 -1.10
C TYR A 68 -15.05 9.42 -1.84
N PRO A 69 -15.55 8.36 -2.51
CA PRO A 69 -16.87 8.39 -3.12
C PRO A 69 -17.95 8.78 -2.09
N PRO A 70 -19.02 9.50 -2.47
CA PRO A 70 -19.99 10.03 -1.52
C PRO A 70 -20.57 8.98 -0.58
N VAL A 71 -20.95 7.81 -1.11
CA VAL A 71 -21.53 6.71 -0.31
C VAL A 71 -20.58 6.18 0.77
N ALA A 72 -19.27 6.38 0.64
CA ALA A 72 -18.30 5.96 1.65
C ALA A 72 -18.46 6.74 2.96
N VAL A 73 -19.05 7.93 2.94
CA VAL A 73 -19.30 8.74 4.15
C VAL A 73 -20.21 8.00 5.14
N LEU A 74 -21.10 7.14 4.64
CA LEU A 74 -22.02 6.35 5.46
C LEU A 74 -21.28 5.41 6.42
N LEU A 75 -20.08 4.96 6.06
CA LEU A 75 -19.22 4.16 6.94
C LEU A 75 -18.77 4.92 8.19
N PHE A 76 -18.79 6.25 8.13
CA PHE A 76 -18.28 7.14 9.17
C PHE A 76 -19.37 7.79 10.02
N VAL A 77 -20.64 7.69 9.61
CA VAL A 77 -21.80 8.18 10.35
C VAL A 77 -21.83 7.69 11.81
N PRO A 78 -21.63 6.39 12.12
CA PRO A 78 -21.62 5.93 13.52
C PRO A 78 -20.54 6.58 14.38
N PHE A 79 -19.44 7.04 13.76
CA PHE A 79 -18.36 7.73 14.45
C PHE A 79 -18.61 9.23 14.59
N ALA A 80 -19.42 9.83 13.70
CA ALA A 80 -19.80 11.25 13.79
C ALA A 80 -20.76 11.50 14.96
N VAL A 81 -21.73 10.62 15.17
CA VAL A 81 -22.80 10.78 16.17
C VAL A 81 -22.39 10.47 17.62
N VAL A 82 -21.16 10.00 17.84
CA VAL A 82 -20.61 9.75 19.18
C VAL A 82 -19.50 10.75 19.52
N PRO A 83 -19.19 10.98 20.82
CA PRO A 83 -18.06 11.79 21.24
C PRO A 83 -16.75 11.36 20.56
N GLY A 84 -15.90 12.34 20.22
CA GLY A 84 -14.69 12.07 19.43
C GLY A 84 -13.69 11.11 20.05
N SER A 85 -13.59 11.08 21.38
CA SER A 85 -12.77 10.11 22.11
C SER A 85 -13.30 8.68 21.92
N ILE A 86 -14.61 8.47 21.99
CA ILE A 86 -15.26 7.18 21.77
C ILE A 86 -15.06 6.74 20.31
N ALA A 87 -15.28 7.66 19.37
CA ALA A 87 -15.04 7.40 17.95
C ALA A 87 -13.59 6.94 17.68
N LEU A 88 -12.61 7.64 18.26
CA LEU A 88 -11.19 7.31 18.12
C LEU A 88 -10.87 5.93 18.68
N VAL A 89 -11.34 5.60 19.89
CA VAL A 89 -11.11 4.28 20.51
C VAL A 89 -11.77 3.18 19.68
N ALA A 90 -13.04 3.36 19.29
CA ALA A 90 -13.78 2.39 18.50
C ALA A 90 -13.12 2.15 17.14
N PHE A 91 -12.76 3.20 16.41
CA PHE A 91 -12.13 3.08 15.10
C PHE A 91 -10.71 2.50 15.18
N SER A 92 -9.95 2.84 16.22
CA SER A 92 -8.64 2.25 16.50
C SER A 92 -8.75 0.76 16.80
N ALA A 93 -9.75 0.35 17.60
CA ALA A 93 -10.03 -1.06 17.89
C ALA A 93 -10.38 -1.83 16.61
N LEU A 94 -11.21 -1.25 15.73
CA LEU A 94 -11.52 -1.83 14.41
C LEU A 94 -10.27 -1.95 13.52
N ASN A 95 -9.39 -0.95 13.53
CA ASN A 95 -8.12 -0.99 12.81
C ASN A 95 -7.22 -2.14 13.29
N VAL A 96 -7.09 -2.30 14.60
CA VAL A 96 -6.31 -3.39 15.21
C VAL A 96 -6.96 -4.75 14.90
N ALA A 97 -8.27 -4.88 15.04
CA ALA A 97 -9.01 -6.10 14.73
C ALA A 97 -8.87 -6.50 13.26
N ALA A 98 -8.93 -5.55 12.32
CA ALA A 98 -8.69 -5.80 10.91
C ALA A 98 -7.25 -6.26 10.64
N GLY A 99 -6.27 -5.66 11.32
CA GLY A 99 -4.86 -6.09 11.26
C GLY A 99 -4.65 -7.52 11.77
N LEU A 100 -5.24 -7.86 12.92
CA LEU A 100 -5.18 -9.22 13.47
C LEU A 100 -5.92 -10.24 12.59
N THR A 101 -7.04 -9.85 11.98
CA THR A 101 -7.76 -10.68 11.00
C THR A 101 -6.91 -10.93 9.76
N LEU A 102 -6.21 -9.91 9.27
CA LEU A 102 -5.26 -10.05 8.16
C LEU A 102 -4.12 -11.00 8.53
N ALA A 103 -3.54 -10.87 9.73
CA ALA A 103 -2.53 -11.79 10.23
C ALA A 103 -3.05 -13.23 10.32
N TRP A 104 -4.29 -13.43 10.77
CA TRP A 104 -4.95 -14.74 10.79
C TRP A 104 -5.08 -15.34 9.38
N ILE A 105 -5.47 -14.55 8.38
CA ILE A 105 -5.52 -14.98 6.97
C ILE A 105 -4.12 -15.42 6.49
N ILE A 106 -3.08 -14.63 6.78
CA ILE A 106 -1.69 -14.93 6.39
C ILE A 106 -1.22 -16.24 7.06
N VAL A 107 -1.41 -16.38 8.37
CA VAL A 107 -1.04 -17.59 9.12
C VAL A 107 -1.75 -18.82 8.56
N ARG A 108 -3.04 -18.70 8.26
CA ARG A 108 -3.83 -19.80 7.66
C ARG A 108 -3.30 -20.16 6.27
N TYR A 109 -3.10 -19.17 5.42
CA TYR A 109 -2.56 -19.35 4.07
C TYR A 109 -1.18 -20.03 4.08
N LEU A 110 -0.29 -19.60 4.99
CA LEU A 110 1.03 -20.20 5.16
C LEU A 110 0.96 -21.66 5.63
N ARG A 111 0.10 -21.97 6.59
CA ARG A 111 -0.09 -23.36 7.08
C ARG A 111 -0.68 -24.27 6.01
N GLU A 112 -1.68 -23.80 5.27
CA GLU A 112 -2.26 -24.52 4.12
C GLU A 112 -1.22 -24.73 3.01
N SER A 113 -0.22 -23.85 2.91
CA SER A 113 0.92 -23.97 2.00
C SER A 113 2.06 -24.83 2.57
N GLY A 114 1.84 -25.56 3.67
CA GLY A 114 2.81 -26.47 4.27
C GLY A 114 3.86 -25.82 5.18
N VAL A 115 3.73 -24.53 5.51
CA VAL A 115 4.68 -23.84 6.39
C VAL A 115 4.36 -24.12 7.85
N GLY A 116 5.27 -24.82 8.55
CA GLY A 116 5.20 -24.97 10.00
C GLY A 116 5.52 -23.65 10.71
N LEU A 117 4.53 -23.00 11.32
CA LEU A 117 4.71 -21.73 12.05
C LEU A 117 4.78 -21.97 13.57
N SER A 118 5.82 -21.42 14.22
CA SER A 118 5.91 -21.41 15.68
C SER A 118 5.03 -20.32 16.29
N ARG A 119 4.87 -20.31 17.62
CA ARG A 119 4.21 -19.22 18.35
C ARG A 119 4.87 -17.86 18.11
N VAL A 120 6.21 -17.84 18.00
CA VAL A 120 6.97 -16.62 17.71
C VAL A 120 6.65 -16.08 16.31
N ASP A 121 6.54 -16.96 15.31
CA ASP A 121 6.16 -16.55 13.94
C ASP A 121 4.76 -15.93 13.92
N VAL A 122 3.80 -16.56 14.59
CA VAL A 122 2.42 -16.05 14.70
C VAL A 122 2.38 -14.70 15.41
N ALA A 123 3.12 -14.54 16.52
CA ALA A 123 3.20 -13.27 17.25
C ALA A 123 3.83 -12.16 16.41
N LEU A 124 4.93 -12.44 15.69
CA LEU A 124 5.59 -11.48 14.81
C LEU A 124 4.72 -11.09 13.61
N LEU A 125 3.98 -12.03 13.00
CA LEU A 125 3.02 -11.73 11.93
C LEU A 125 1.88 -10.85 12.46
N GLY A 126 1.34 -11.17 13.64
CA GLY A 126 0.32 -10.36 14.31
C GLY A 126 0.81 -8.93 14.57
N ALA A 127 1.99 -8.79 15.17
CA ALA A 127 2.63 -7.49 15.41
C ALA A 127 2.94 -6.75 14.11
N ALA A 128 3.36 -7.44 13.05
CA ALA A 128 3.67 -6.81 11.78
C ALA A 128 2.41 -6.25 11.08
N CYS A 129 1.26 -6.92 11.22
CA CYS A 129 -0.01 -6.42 10.68
C CYS A 129 -0.63 -5.29 11.51
N THR A 130 -0.17 -5.05 12.74
CA THR A 130 -0.67 -3.98 13.61
C THR A 130 0.34 -2.83 13.72
N VAL A 131 1.53 -3.06 14.28
CA VAL A 131 2.45 -2.03 14.77
C VAL A 131 3.80 -2.01 14.04
N SER A 132 3.84 -2.35 12.76
CA SER A 132 5.07 -2.28 11.95
C SER A 132 5.29 -0.93 11.30
N GLY A 133 6.50 -0.72 10.75
CA GLY A 133 6.81 0.40 9.88
C GLY A 133 5.86 0.53 8.67
N TYR A 134 5.20 -0.57 8.25
CA TYR A 134 4.19 -0.53 7.20
C TYR A 134 2.84 0.04 7.64
N ARG A 135 2.58 0.13 8.95
CA ARG A 135 1.24 0.31 9.51
C ARG A 135 1.12 1.41 10.53
N SER A 136 2.16 1.67 11.30
CA SER A 136 2.12 2.57 12.45
C SER A 136 1.57 3.95 12.11
N ALA A 137 1.89 4.51 10.93
CA ALA A 137 1.39 5.83 10.52
C ALA A 137 -0.11 5.77 10.23
N SER A 138 -0.54 4.75 9.47
CA SER A 138 -1.96 4.52 9.22
C SER A 138 -2.75 4.27 10.50
N ILE A 139 -2.20 3.60 11.51
CA ILE A 139 -2.87 3.49 12.82
C ILE A 139 -2.94 4.85 13.52
N TYR A 140 -1.82 5.56 13.58
CA TYR A 140 -1.74 6.85 14.26
C TYR A 140 -2.73 7.87 13.70
N PHE A 141 -2.83 7.97 12.37
CA PHE A 141 -3.78 8.87 11.71
C PHE A 141 -5.20 8.30 11.61
N SER A 142 -5.44 7.04 12.01
CA SER A 142 -6.73 6.33 11.86
C SER A 142 -7.19 6.18 10.41
N GLN A 143 -6.31 5.66 9.55
CA GLN A 143 -6.60 5.40 8.14
C GLN A 143 -7.42 4.13 7.91
N VAL A 144 -8.13 4.13 6.78
CA VAL A 144 -8.88 2.96 6.29
C VAL A 144 -8.02 1.88 5.64
N ASN A 145 -6.74 2.15 5.34
CA ASN A 145 -5.91 1.29 4.47
C ASN A 145 -5.85 -0.19 4.89
N VAL A 146 -6.02 -0.53 6.18
CA VAL A 146 -6.02 -1.93 6.61
C VAL A 146 -7.25 -2.70 6.14
N PHE A 147 -8.40 -2.04 6.05
CA PHE A 147 -9.62 -2.65 5.53
C PHE A 147 -9.47 -2.92 4.03
N LEU A 148 -8.78 -2.02 3.31
CA LEU A 148 -8.43 -2.21 1.90
C LEU A 148 -7.45 -3.38 1.75
N ALA A 149 -6.40 -3.45 2.57
CA ALA A 149 -5.44 -4.56 2.59
C ALA A 149 -6.13 -5.91 2.89
N LEU A 150 -7.07 -5.91 3.85
CA LEU A 150 -7.87 -7.08 4.20
C LEU A 150 -8.74 -7.52 3.02
N ALA A 151 -9.43 -6.58 2.35
CA ALA A 151 -10.25 -6.88 1.19
C ALA A 151 -9.42 -7.41 0.00
N LEU A 152 -8.22 -6.86 -0.22
CA LEU A 152 -7.25 -7.37 -1.20
C LEU A 152 -6.81 -8.82 -0.87
N ALA A 153 -6.52 -9.11 0.39
CA ALA A 153 -6.15 -10.45 0.85
C ALA A 153 -7.29 -11.45 0.72
N VAL A 154 -8.51 -11.07 1.15
CA VAL A 154 -9.72 -11.87 1.00
C VAL A 154 -9.99 -12.15 -0.47
N GLY A 155 -9.87 -11.14 -1.33
CA GLY A 155 -10.09 -11.27 -2.76
C GLY A 155 -9.13 -12.26 -3.42
N PHE A 156 -7.83 -12.15 -3.12
CA PHE A 156 -6.83 -13.09 -3.59
C PHE A 156 -7.10 -14.52 -3.10
N VAL A 157 -7.30 -14.72 -1.79
CA VAL A 157 -7.53 -16.06 -1.21
C VAL A 157 -8.85 -16.67 -1.66
N ALA A 158 -9.90 -15.85 -1.86
CA ALA A 158 -11.16 -16.31 -2.41
C ALA A 158 -10.98 -16.81 -3.85
N LEU A 159 -10.20 -16.10 -4.67
CA LEU A 159 -9.91 -16.51 -6.03
C LEU A 159 -9.10 -17.81 -6.09
N GLU A 160 -8.11 -17.99 -5.22
CA GLU A 160 -7.35 -19.24 -5.10
C GLU A 160 -8.22 -20.44 -4.70
N ARG A 161 -9.35 -20.18 -4.04
CA ARG A 161 -10.33 -21.20 -3.65
C ARG A 161 -11.55 -21.24 -4.56
N GLU A 162 -11.45 -20.67 -5.76
CA GLU A 162 -12.51 -20.64 -6.78
C GLU A 162 -13.83 -19.98 -6.32
N ARG A 163 -13.82 -19.20 -5.23
CA ARG A 163 -14.96 -18.42 -4.75
C ARG A 163 -15.05 -17.09 -5.49
N VAL A 164 -15.32 -17.18 -6.79
CA VAL A 164 -15.19 -16.07 -7.77
C VAL A 164 -16.06 -14.85 -7.44
N ALA A 165 -17.28 -15.03 -6.94
CA ALA A 165 -18.15 -13.90 -6.58
C ALA A 165 -17.57 -13.11 -5.39
N LEU A 166 -17.19 -13.81 -4.31
CA LEU A 166 -16.53 -13.21 -3.16
C LEU A 166 -15.22 -12.52 -3.56
N ALA A 167 -14.44 -13.14 -4.46
CA ALA A 167 -13.21 -12.55 -4.98
C ALA A 167 -13.47 -11.22 -5.69
N GLY A 168 -14.42 -11.20 -6.62
CA GLY A 168 -14.80 -9.98 -7.34
C GLY A 168 -15.30 -8.88 -6.41
N THR A 169 -16.24 -9.20 -5.52
CA THR A 169 -16.78 -8.25 -4.54
C THR A 169 -15.69 -7.67 -3.64
N ALA A 170 -14.83 -8.52 -3.07
CA ALA A 170 -13.78 -8.06 -2.17
C ALA A 170 -12.75 -7.17 -2.89
N LEU A 171 -12.40 -7.47 -4.15
CA LEU A 171 -11.44 -6.66 -4.91
C LEU A 171 -12.04 -5.37 -5.46
N ALA A 172 -13.37 -5.27 -5.60
CA ALA A 172 -14.04 -4.03 -5.99
C ALA A 172 -14.00 -2.96 -4.88
N LEU A 173 -14.09 -3.34 -3.60
CA LEU A 173 -14.17 -2.37 -2.51
C LEU A 173 -12.93 -1.45 -2.41
N PRO A 174 -11.68 -1.94 -2.51
CA PRO A 174 -10.52 -1.07 -2.54
C PRO A 174 -10.47 -0.14 -3.76
N ALA A 175 -10.86 -0.64 -4.94
CA ALA A 175 -10.88 0.12 -6.19
C ALA A 175 -12.02 1.16 -6.24
N PHE A 176 -13.09 0.91 -5.48
CA PHE A 176 -14.16 1.87 -5.26
C PHE A 176 -13.72 2.97 -4.31
N LEU A 177 -13.18 2.62 -3.13
CA LEU A 177 -12.75 3.61 -2.14
C LEU A 177 -11.56 4.44 -2.61
N LYS A 178 -10.59 3.83 -3.29
CA LYS A 178 -9.43 4.52 -3.86
C LYS A 178 -9.32 4.17 -5.32
N LEU A 179 -8.89 5.12 -6.16
CA LEU A 179 -8.86 4.89 -7.61
C LEU A 179 -7.77 3.87 -8.03
N PHE A 180 -6.58 3.94 -7.42
CA PHE A 180 -5.42 3.18 -7.90
C PHE A 180 -5.52 1.64 -7.80
N PRO A 181 -6.24 1.02 -6.84
CA PRO A 181 -6.45 -0.43 -6.84
C PRO A 181 -7.24 -0.98 -8.03
N VAL A 182 -7.75 -0.14 -8.95
CA VAL A 182 -8.29 -0.59 -10.24
C VAL A 182 -7.31 -1.47 -11.03
N VAL A 183 -6.00 -1.31 -10.82
CA VAL A 183 -4.93 -2.14 -11.42
C VAL A 183 -5.10 -3.64 -11.10
N VAL A 184 -5.74 -3.97 -9.97
CA VAL A 184 -6.09 -5.36 -9.60
C VAL A 184 -6.99 -6.02 -10.65
N GLY A 185 -7.76 -5.25 -11.42
CA GLY A 185 -8.53 -5.77 -12.55
C GLY A 185 -7.64 -6.52 -13.57
N ALA A 186 -6.41 -6.05 -13.80
CA ALA A 186 -5.46 -6.74 -14.67
C ALA A 186 -5.11 -8.15 -14.19
N TRP A 187 -5.06 -8.37 -12.87
CA TRP A 187 -4.86 -9.70 -12.28
C TRP A 187 -6.06 -10.62 -12.54
N LEU A 188 -7.29 -10.12 -12.38
CA LEU A 188 -8.50 -10.90 -12.67
C LEU A 188 -8.60 -11.28 -14.16
N LEU A 189 -8.30 -10.34 -15.04
CA LEU A 189 -8.23 -10.57 -16.49
C LEU A 189 -7.15 -11.61 -16.83
N ARG A 190 -5.96 -11.48 -16.22
CA ARG A 190 -4.87 -12.45 -16.41
C ARG A 190 -5.26 -13.85 -15.95
N ARG A 191 -5.99 -13.96 -14.85
CA ARG A 191 -6.55 -15.22 -14.34
C ARG A 191 -7.75 -15.72 -15.14
N ARG A 192 -8.21 -14.97 -16.14
CA ARG A 192 -9.44 -15.23 -16.91
C ARG A 192 -10.65 -15.46 -16.00
N ALA A 193 -10.67 -14.78 -14.86
CA ALA A 193 -11.68 -14.96 -13.84
C ALA A 193 -12.92 -14.10 -14.17
N TRP A 194 -13.54 -14.33 -15.33
CA TRP A 194 -14.60 -13.47 -15.88
C TRP A 194 -15.79 -13.27 -14.95
N ARG A 195 -16.16 -14.30 -14.18
CA ARG A 195 -17.21 -14.18 -13.15
C ARG A 195 -16.81 -13.24 -12.02
N ALA A 196 -15.55 -13.26 -11.60
CA ALA A 196 -15.02 -12.32 -10.62
C ALA A 196 -14.93 -10.90 -11.20
N VAL A 197 -14.55 -10.75 -12.47
CA VAL A 197 -14.61 -9.46 -13.18
C VAL A 197 -16.03 -8.92 -13.20
N GLY A 198 -17.01 -9.73 -13.60
CA GLY A 198 -18.42 -9.35 -13.60
C GLY A 198 -18.93 -8.95 -12.23
N ALA A 199 -18.60 -9.72 -11.18
CA ALA A 199 -18.95 -9.37 -9.80
C ALA A 199 -18.28 -8.06 -9.34
N ALA A 200 -17.01 -7.84 -9.69
CA ALA A 200 -16.30 -6.61 -9.34
C ALA A 200 -16.91 -5.38 -10.02
N VAL A 201 -17.22 -5.48 -11.32
CA VAL A 201 -17.88 -4.43 -12.09
C VAL A 201 -19.28 -4.14 -11.55
N ALA A 202 -20.07 -5.18 -11.28
CA ALA A 202 -21.43 -5.03 -10.74
C ALA A 202 -21.42 -4.34 -9.37
N VAL A 203 -20.50 -4.70 -8.48
CA VAL A 203 -20.36 -4.06 -7.16
C VAL A 203 -19.87 -2.62 -7.30
N GLY A 204 -18.85 -2.36 -8.12
CA GLY A 204 -18.34 -1.01 -8.34
C GLY A 204 -19.40 -0.07 -8.91
N LEU A 205 -20.06 -0.48 -10.01
CA LEU A 205 -21.15 0.29 -10.62
C LEU A 205 -22.35 0.43 -9.69
N GLY A 206 -22.71 -0.63 -8.95
CA GLY A 206 -23.79 -0.59 -7.98
C GLY A 206 -23.54 0.41 -6.85
N LEU A 207 -22.30 0.51 -6.35
CA LEU A 207 -21.93 1.50 -5.33
C LEU A 207 -21.92 2.94 -5.88
N HIS A 208 -21.47 3.15 -7.12
CA HIS A 208 -21.59 4.46 -7.76
C HIS A 208 -23.04 4.85 -8.02
N LEU A 209 -23.88 3.92 -8.48
CA LEU A 209 -25.32 4.14 -8.67
C LEU A 209 -26.01 4.45 -7.34
N LEU A 210 -25.69 3.68 -6.28
CA LEU A 210 -26.19 3.97 -4.94
C LEU A 210 -25.76 5.37 -4.48
N GLY A 211 -24.52 5.76 -4.76
CA GLY A 211 -24.03 7.11 -4.55
C GLY A 211 -24.88 8.15 -5.29
N ALA A 212 -25.15 7.96 -6.58
CA ALA A 212 -25.95 8.88 -7.38
C ALA A 212 -27.40 8.99 -6.88
N VAL A 213 -28.00 7.86 -6.44
CA VAL A 213 -29.36 7.83 -5.90
C VAL A 213 -29.45 8.55 -4.55
N LEU A 214 -28.47 8.33 -3.66
CA LEU A 214 -28.51 8.87 -2.30
C LEU A 214 -27.97 10.30 -2.18
N PHE A 215 -27.03 10.70 -3.04
CA PHE A 215 -26.29 11.95 -2.92
C PHE A 215 -26.44 12.88 -4.15
N GLY A 216 -27.13 12.41 -5.20
CA GLY A 216 -27.20 13.11 -6.48
C GLY A 216 -26.05 12.73 -7.41
N PRO A 217 -26.30 12.66 -8.74
CA PRO A 217 -25.26 12.35 -9.72
C PRO A 217 -24.14 13.40 -9.77
N GLU A 218 -24.45 14.66 -9.46
CA GLU A 218 -23.49 15.77 -9.47
C GLU A 218 -22.35 15.54 -8.47
N LEU A 219 -22.67 15.09 -7.25
CA LEU A 219 -21.67 14.84 -6.23
C LEU A 219 -20.77 13.64 -6.57
N VAL A 220 -21.31 12.65 -7.30
CA VAL A 220 -20.52 11.55 -7.85
C VAL A 220 -19.57 12.04 -8.95
N THR A 221 -20.02 12.96 -9.80
CA THR A 221 -19.12 13.57 -10.81
C THR A 221 -18.03 14.44 -10.17
N THR A 222 -18.36 15.25 -9.16
CA THR A 222 -17.38 16.02 -8.39
C THR A 222 -16.34 15.12 -7.75
N TYR A 223 -16.74 13.98 -7.18
CA TYR A 223 -15.80 13.00 -6.67
C TYR A 223 -14.81 12.52 -7.74
N VAL A 224 -15.31 12.17 -8.93
CA VAL A 224 -14.44 11.69 -10.02
C VAL A 224 -13.43 12.77 -10.41
N GLU A 225 -13.85 14.02 -10.52
CA GLU A 225 -12.96 15.15 -10.83
C GLU A 225 -11.89 15.36 -9.74
N VAL A 226 -12.30 15.34 -8.47
CA VAL A 226 -11.39 15.45 -7.32
C VAL A 226 -10.41 14.28 -7.28
N ALA A 227 -10.91 13.05 -7.46
CA ALA A 227 -10.09 11.84 -7.43
C ALA A 227 -9.10 11.80 -8.61
N VAL A 228 -9.46 12.30 -9.79
CA VAL A 228 -8.53 12.41 -10.91
C VAL A 228 -7.50 13.51 -10.66
N THR A 229 -7.92 14.68 -10.18
CA THR A 229 -7.03 15.83 -9.94
C THR A 229 -6.01 15.56 -8.83
N GLU A 230 -6.42 14.94 -7.72
CA GLU A 230 -5.51 14.48 -6.66
C GLU A 230 -4.41 13.55 -7.23
N ARG A 231 -4.75 12.76 -8.25
CA ARG A 231 -3.85 11.75 -8.84
C ARG A 231 -3.01 12.25 -10.00
N THR A 232 -3.37 13.36 -10.63
CA THR A 232 -2.49 13.98 -11.64
C THR A 232 -1.32 14.70 -10.97
N GLY A 233 -1.55 15.26 -9.77
CA GLY A 233 -0.50 15.77 -8.88
C GLY A 233 0.53 16.63 -9.62
N VAL A 234 0.08 17.51 -10.51
CA VAL A 234 0.98 18.24 -11.41
C VAL A 234 1.89 19.18 -10.61
N ASP A 235 1.33 19.89 -9.64
CA ASP A 235 2.04 20.92 -8.88
C ASP A 235 3.10 20.33 -7.95
N ALA A 236 2.78 19.24 -7.26
CA ALA A 236 3.69 18.64 -6.29
C ALA A 236 5.00 18.16 -6.93
N PHE A 237 5.00 17.78 -8.21
CA PHE A 237 6.16 17.23 -8.91
C PHE A 237 6.77 18.22 -9.91
N ALA A 238 6.27 19.45 -9.97
CA ALA A 238 6.86 20.51 -10.78
C ALA A 238 8.29 20.80 -10.28
N GLY A 239 9.27 20.80 -11.19
CA GLY A 239 10.67 21.09 -10.85
C GLY A 239 11.44 19.97 -10.14
N GLY A 240 10.82 18.80 -9.93
CA GLY A 240 11.46 17.65 -9.29
C GLY A 240 11.35 17.67 -7.76
N LEU A 241 11.01 16.53 -7.17
CA LEU A 241 10.85 16.43 -5.71
C LEU A 241 12.18 16.39 -4.95
N ALA A 242 12.24 17.04 -3.78
CA ALA A 242 13.40 17.01 -2.89
C ALA A 242 13.52 15.70 -2.08
N ALA A 243 14.73 15.36 -1.60
CA ALA A 243 15.03 14.20 -0.75
C ALA A 243 14.12 14.05 0.50
N THR A 244 13.58 15.16 1.00
CA THR A 244 12.71 15.25 2.19
C THR A 244 11.26 14.82 1.93
N GLU A 245 10.86 14.70 0.66
CA GLU A 245 9.49 14.30 0.31
C GLU A 245 9.28 12.80 0.49
N THR A 246 8.10 12.41 0.99
CA THR A 246 7.76 11.04 1.43
C THR A 246 7.01 10.21 0.39
N TYR A 247 6.93 10.72 -0.85
CA TYR A 247 6.27 10.04 -1.96
C TYR A 247 6.92 8.69 -2.28
N LEU A 248 6.10 7.64 -2.25
CA LEU A 248 6.44 6.27 -2.60
C LEU A 248 5.99 5.97 -4.04
N THR A 249 6.73 6.47 -5.03
CA THR A 249 6.33 6.34 -6.44
C THR A 249 7.49 6.52 -7.40
N LEU A 250 7.38 5.95 -8.61
CA LEU A 250 8.30 6.20 -9.72
C LEU A 250 8.12 7.59 -10.33
N HIS A 251 6.99 8.28 -10.08
CA HIS A 251 6.77 9.66 -10.50
C HIS A 251 7.82 10.62 -9.95
N ARG A 252 8.46 10.26 -8.83
CA ARG A 252 9.57 11.01 -8.25
C ARG A 252 10.80 11.00 -9.17
N ALA A 253 11.29 9.83 -9.55
CA ALA A 253 12.36 9.73 -10.54
C ALA A 253 11.92 10.33 -11.89
N GLY A 254 10.68 10.09 -12.30
CA GLY A 254 10.10 10.68 -13.52
C GLY A 254 10.13 12.21 -13.51
N SER A 255 9.85 12.86 -12.38
CA SER A 255 9.89 14.32 -12.26
C SER A 255 11.27 14.93 -12.54
N HIS A 256 12.34 14.18 -12.27
CA HIS A 256 13.72 14.57 -12.55
C HIS A 256 14.19 14.15 -13.95
N LEU A 257 13.71 13.02 -14.47
CA LEU A 257 14.21 12.42 -15.71
C LEU A 257 13.42 12.81 -16.96
N VAL A 258 12.10 12.97 -16.84
CA VAL A 258 11.19 13.27 -17.96
C VAL A 258 10.34 14.53 -17.74
N GLY A 259 10.58 15.25 -16.63
CA GLY A 259 9.93 16.52 -16.30
C GLY A 259 8.64 16.38 -15.47
N GLY A 260 8.04 17.53 -15.12
CA GLY A 260 6.88 17.61 -14.22
C GLY A 260 5.51 17.22 -14.82
N GLY A 261 5.41 17.13 -16.15
CA GLY A 261 4.16 16.82 -16.84
C GLY A 261 3.61 15.44 -16.47
N SER A 262 2.32 15.36 -16.14
CA SER A 262 1.68 14.12 -15.67
C SER A 262 1.79 12.98 -16.69
N VAL A 263 1.52 13.25 -17.97
CA VAL A 263 1.59 12.25 -19.05
C VAL A 263 2.97 11.62 -19.17
N ALA A 264 4.03 12.44 -19.17
CA ALA A 264 5.41 11.96 -19.25
C ALA A 264 5.78 11.07 -18.05
N ARG A 265 5.38 11.46 -16.83
CA ARG A 265 5.64 10.67 -15.62
C ARG A 265 4.87 9.36 -15.57
N TYR A 266 3.60 9.35 -15.98
CA TYR A 266 2.83 8.11 -16.14
C TYR A 266 3.44 7.20 -17.20
N GLY A 267 3.88 7.77 -18.34
CA GLY A 267 4.60 7.04 -19.39
C GLY A 267 5.89 6.41 -18.88
N PHE A 268 6.70 7.16 -18.13
CA PHE A 268 7.92 6.67 -17.49
C PHE A 268 7.64 5.52 -16.51
N ALA A 269 6.67 5.70 -15.60
CA ALA A 269 6.33 4.66 -14.63
C ALA A 269 5.79 3.39 -15.33
N ALA A 270 4.96 3.55 -16.36
CA ALA A 270 4.46 2.44 -17.17
C ALA A 270 5.58 1.70 -17.92
N ALA A 271 6.52 2.43 -18.52
CA ALA A 271 7.66 1.84 -19.22
C ALA A 271 8.56 0.99 -18.32
N VAL A 272 8.66 1.33 -17.03
CA VAL A 272 9.40 0.54 -16.04
C VAL A 272 8.58 -0.66 -15.54
N LEU A 273 7.31 -0.45 -15.20
CA LEU A 273 6.50 -1.43 -14.46
C LEU A 273 5.80 -2.45 -15.35
N LEU A 274 5.31 -2.05 -16.54
CA LEU A 274 4.53 -2.94 -17.40
C LEU A 274 5.35 -4.10 -17.98
N PRO A 275 6.60 -3.91 -18.45
CA PRO A 275 7.42 -5.05 -18.91
C PRO A 275 7.69 -6.04 -17.79
N ALA A 276 8.01 -5.55 -16.59
CA ALA A 276 8.22 -6.37 -15.41
C ALA A 276 6.95 -7.17 -15.03
N LEU A 277 5.79 -6.52 -15.03
CA LEU A 277 4.51 -7.18 -14.77
C LEU A 277 4.18 -8.21 -15.86
N ALA A 278 4.46 -7.89 -17.13
CA ALA A 278 4.25 -8.80 -18.24
C ALA A 278 5.08 -10.09 -18.09
N VAL A 279 6.34 -9.98 -17.63
CA VAL A 279 7.18 -11.15 -17.30
C VAL A 279 6.54 -11.98 -16.19
N CYS A 280 6.14 -11.36 -15.07
CA CYS A 280 5.45 -12.03 -13.96
C CYS A 280 4.12 -12.67 -14.36
N TYR A 281 3.49 -12.18 -15.42
CA TYR A 281 2.25 -12.72 -15.96
C TYR A 281 2.48 -13.79 -17.03
N ARG A 282 3.69 -14.07 -17.49
CA ARG A 282 3.89 -15.15 -18.49
C ARG A 282 3.40 -16.49 -17.98
N ASP A 283 3.73 -16.82 -16.75
CA ASP A 283 3.32 -18.06 -16.11
C ASP A 283 2.76 -17.81 -14.71
N VAL A 284 1.52 -18.24 -14.50
CA VAL A 284 0.80 -18.17 -13.20
C VAL A 284 0.16 -19.53 -12.88
N SER A 285 0.73 -20.61 -13.41
CA SER A 285 0.22 -21.98 -13.27
C SER A 285 0.36 -22.53 -11.86
N THR A 286 1.40 -22.13 -11.13
CA THR A 286 1.69 -22.60 -9.77
C THR A 286 1.34 -21.57 -8.69
N PRO A 287 1.02 -21.99 -7.44
CA PRO A 287 0.63 -21.07 -6.37
C PRO A 287 1.67 -19.98 -6.02
N ASP A 288 2.95 -20.34 -6.04
CA ASP A 288 4.08 -19.42 -5.80
C ASP A 288 4.23 -18.38 -6.92
N ARG A 289 4.07 -18.80 -8.19
CA ARG A 289 4.01 -17.87 -9.33
C ARG A 289 2.80 -16.93 -9.24
N ARG A 290 1.66 -17.42 -8.77
CA ARG A 290 0.47 -16.57 -8.53
C ARG A 290 0.69 -15.55 -7.43
N LEU A 291 1.28 -15.95 -6.30
CA LEU A 291 1.53 -15.05 -5.18
C LEU A 291 2.57 -13.98 -5.53
N THR A 292 3.63 -14.34 -6.24
CA THR A 292 4.65 -13.38 -6.72
C THR A 292 4.11 -12.43 -7.79
N ALA A 293 3.30 -12.92 -8.74
CA ALA A 293 2.60 -12.08 -9.71
C ALA A 293 1.61 -11.12 -9.05
N TRP A 294 0.89 -11.60 -8.03
CA TRP A 294 -0.01 -10.76 -7.22
C TRP A 294 0.75 -9.67 -6.47
N PHE A 295 1.86 -10.02 -5.81
CA PHE A 295 2.75 -9.04 -5.19
C PHE A 295 3.24 -7.99 -6.21
N ALA A 296 3.73 -8.45 -7.36
CA ALA A 296 4.21 -7.58 -8.43
C ALA A 296 3.12 -6.62 -8.94
N THR A 297 1.87 -7.09 -9.02
CA THR A 297 0.70 -6.28 -9.39
C THR A 297 0.49 -5.15 -8.39
N LEU A 298 0.49 -5.47 -7.09
CA LEU A 298 0.27 -4.47 -6.05
C LEU A 298 1.45 -3.49 -5.92
N VAL A 299 2.69 -3.92 -6.19
CA VAL A 299 3.83 -3.00 -6.27
C VAL A 299 3.70 -2.07 -7.46
N ALA A 300 3.34 -2.59 -8.65
CA ALA A 300 3.11 -1.75 -9.83
C ALA A 300 1.98 -0.74 -9.60
N MET A 301 0.92 -1.18 -8.91
CA MET A 301 -0.18 -0.32 -8.46
C MET A 301 0.31 0.83 -7.55
N LEU A 302 1.16 0.56 -6.55
CA LEU A 302 1.64 1.62 -5.66
C LEU A 302 2.64 2.55 -6.35
N LEU A 303 3.61 1.98 -7.06
CA LEU A 303 4.70 2.74 -7.66
C LEU A 303 4.31 3.47 -8.95
N GLY A 304 3.26 3.03 -9.62
CA GLY A 304 2.76 3.61 -10.88
C GLY A 304 1.95 4.89 -10.69
N PHE A 305 1.45 5.16 -9.49
CA PHE A 305 0.65 6.34 -9.16
C PHE A 305 1.37 7.21 -8.13
N PRO A 306 1.04 8.51 -8.03
CA PRO A 306 1.43 9.32 -6.87
C PRO A 306 0.87 8.72 -5.59
N SER A 307 1.74 8.08 -4.82
CA SER A 307 1.41 7.31 -3.63
C SER A 307 2.27 7.75 -2.45
N TYR A 308 1.75 7.61 -1.25
CA TYR A 308 2.48 7.84 0.00
C TYR A 308 2.87 6.53 0.65
N GLN A 309 3.83 6.61 1.55
CA GLN A 309 4.35 5.46 2.26
C GLN A 309 3.30 4.69 3.09
N VAL A 310 2.27 5.37 3.59
CA VAL A 310 1.15 4.73 4.31
C VAL A 310 0.42 3.66 3.49
N TYR A 311 0.61 3.64 2.16
CA TYR A 311 0.01 2.65 1.27
C TYR A 311 0.79 1.34 1.16
N ILE A 312 2.03 1.24 1.68
CA ILE A 312 2.74 -0.05 1.74
C ILE A 312 1.95 -1.10 2.53
N GLY A 313 1.12 -0.66 3.49
CA GLY A 313 0.20 -1.53 4.22
C GLY A 313 -0.71 -2.38 3.32
N LEU A 314 -1.00 -1.94 2.08
CA LEU A 314 -1.77 -2.71 1.10
C LEU A 314 -1.05 -3.96 0.58
N LEU A 315 0.28 -4.02 0.74
CA LEU A 315 1.12 -5.15 0.34
C LEU A 315 1.26 -6.21 1.43
N LEU A 316 0.72 -6.01 2.63
CA LEU A 316 1.01 -6.85 3.80
C LEU A 316 0.75 -8.34 3.55
N PHE A 317 -0.39 -8.70 2.95
CA PHE A 317 -0.68 -10.11 2.68
C PHE A 317 0.40 -10.79 1.83
N PRO A 318 0.64 -10.37 0.57
CA PRO A 318 1.63 -11.05 -0.25
C PRO A 318 3.06 -10.83 0.26
N LEU A 319 3.39 -9.66 0.80
CA LEU A 319 4.73 -9.38 1.33
C LEU A 319 5.09 -10.37 2.44
N LEU A 320 4.25 -10.47 3.47
CA LEU A 320 4.53 -11.31 4.63
C LEU A 320 4.45 -12.80 4.30
N ALA A 321 3.52 -13.20 3.41
CA ALA A 321 3.47 -14.57 2.92
C ALA A 321 4.75 -14.96 2.15
N LEU A 322 5.25 -14.06 1.30
CA LEU A 322 6.48 -14.29 0.52
C LEU A 322 7.74 -14.33 1.38
N LEU A 323 7.81 -13.67 2.54
CA LEU A 323 8.97 -13.85 3.44
C LEU A 323 9.24 -15.34 3.72
N TYR A 324 8.17 -16.14 3.86
CA TYR A 324 8.25 -17.57 4.12
C TYR A 324 8.23 -18.42 2.84
N LEU A 325 7.39 -18.06 1.86
CA LEU A 325 7.12 -18.88 0.68
C LEU A 325 8.03 -18.59 -0.52
N PHE A 326 8.80 -17.50 -0.54
CA PHE A 326 9.65 -17.20 -1.69
C PHE A 326 10.64 -18.37 -1.93
N PRO A 327 10.73 -18.90 -3.17
CA PRO A 327 11.60 -20.03 -3.50
C PRO A 327 13.08 -19.74 -3.19
N ALA A 328 13.86 -20.78 -2.85
CA ALA A 328 15.26 -20.59 -2.49
C ALA A 328 16.09 -20.10 -3.70
N GLY A 329 17.12 -19.27 -3.44
CA GLY A 329 18.01 -18.75 -4.47
C GLY A 329 18.42 -17.30 -4.23
N ARG A 330 19.16 -16.72 -5.19
CA ARG A 330 19.62 -15.32 -5.12
C ARG A 330 18.46 -14.32 -5.11
N ALA A 331 17.42 -14.57 -5.92
CA ALA A 331 16.21 -13.74 -5.97
C ALA A 331 15.56 -13.61 -4.59
N ARG A 332 15.53 -14.67 -3.79
CA ARG A 332 15.02 -14.60 -2.40
C ARG A 332 15.81 -13.67 -1.52
N GLN A 333 17.13 -13.64 -1.64
CA GLN A 333 17.95 -12.73 -0.83
C GLN A 333 17.67 -11.27 -1.21
N VAL A 334 17.54 -10.99 -2.51
CA VAL A 334 17.13 -9.67 -3.01
C VAL A 334 15.74 -9.29 -2.49
N PHE A 335 14.80 -10.23 -2.48
CA PHE A 335 13.46 -10.01 -1.93
C PHE A 335 13.50 -9.69 -0.42
N LEU A 336 14.27 -10.43 0.37
CA LEU A 336 14.35 -10.22 1.83
C LEU A 336 15.04 -8.90 2.19
N VAL A 337 16.10 -8.54 1.47
CA VAL A 337 16.77 -7.22 1.61
C VAL A 337 15.82 -6.11 1.21
N GLY A 338 15.11 -6.27 0.08
CA GLY A 338 14.10 -5.32 -0.36
C GLY A 338 12.96 -5.16 0.64
N ALA A 339 12.50 -6.26 1.23
CA ALA A 339 11.45 -6.25 2.25
C ALA A 339 11.92 -5.50 3.49
N ALA A 340 13.13 -5.80 4.00
CA ALA A 340 13.72 -5.06 5.12
C ALA A 340 13.88 -3.56 4.80
N LEU A 341 14.37 -3.22 3.61
CA LEU A 341 14.52 -1.83 3.21
C LEU A 341 13.16 -1.12 3.07
N SER A 342 12.11 -1.82 2.62
CA SER A 342 10.77 -1.25 2.50
C SER A 342 10.11 -0.88 3.85
N THR A 343 10.64 -1.35 4.98
CA THR A 343 10.13 -0.98 6.31
C THR A 343 10.49 0.46 6.70
N THR A 344 11.45 1.09 6.01
CA THR A 344 12.02 2.39 6.39
C THR A 344 11.02 3.51 6.17
N VAL A 345 10.42 4.04 7.25
CA VAL A 345 9.33 5.04 7.16
C VAL A 345 9.78 6.50 7.09
N TYR A 346 11.09 6.68 7.00
CA TYR A 346 11.73 7.98 7.02
C TYR A 346 11.92 8.51 5.60
N ALA A 347 11.73 9.82 5.45
CA ALA A 347 12.05 10.50 4.21
C ALA A 347 13.55 10.34 3.92
N GLY A 348 13.91 10.39 2.63
CA GLY A 348 15.33 10.33 2.23
C GLY A 348 16.19 11.39 2.92
N GLY A 349 15.61 12.57 3.19
CA GLY A 349 16.29 13.67 3.89
C GLY A 349 16.79 13.32 5.29
N GLU A 350 16.11 12.45 6.03
CA GLU A 350 16.55 12.02 7.36
C GLU A 350 17.79 11.13 7.29
N PHE A 351 17.90 10.29 6.25
CA PHE A 351 19.11 9.52 5.97
C PHE A 351 20.26 10.41 5.51
N VAL A 352 19.99 11.43 4.70
CA VAL A 352 21.01 12.41 4.29
C VAL A 352 21.52 13.19 5.52
N ALA A 353 20.63 13.58 6.43
CA ALA A 353 21.00 14.28 7.65
C ALA A 353 21.83 13.38 8.59
N ALA A 354 21.40 12.12 8.79
CA ALA A 354 22.15 11.15 9.58
C ALA A 354 23.55 10.88 8.99
N ALA A 355 23.65 10.76 7.67
CA ALA A 355 24.92 10.59 6.98
C ALA A 355 25.82 11.82 7.11
N ALA A 356 25.26 13.03 7.01
CA ALA A 356 25.98 14.28 7.19
C ALA A 356 26.59 14.42 8.60
N ALA A 357 25.97 13.79 9.61
CA ALA A 357 26.44 13.80 10.99
C ALA A 357 27.63 12.86 11.26
N VAL A 358 28.04 12.02 10.30
CA VAL A 358 29.18 11.11 10.47
C VAL A 358 30.50 11.90 10.43
N PRO A 359 31.33 11.88 11.50
CA PRO A 359 32.60 12.62 11.52
C PRO A 359 33.54 12.23 10.37
N ALA A 360 34.34 13.20 9.90
CA ALA A 360 35.33 13.09 8.82
C ALA A 360 34.81 12.79 7.40
N VAL A 361 33.71 12.05 7.23
CA VAL A 361 33.19 11.64 5.91
C VAL A 361 31.77 12.11 5.61
N GLY A 362 31.09 12.78 6.55
CA GLY A 362 29.66 13.09 6.43
C GLY A 362 29.28 13.93 5.22
N GLY A 363 30.10 14.92 4.84
CA GLY A 363 29.89 15.71 3.63
C GLY A 363 29.91 14.87 2.36
N LEU A 364 30.84 13.92 2.26
CA LEU A 364 30.93 12.98 1.13
C LEU A 364 29.74 12.02 1.11
N LEU A 365 29.40 11.42 2.26
CA LEU A 365 28.26 10.49 2.37
C LEU A 365 26.95 11.17 2.01
N ALA A 366 26.70 12.38 2.53
CA ALA A 366 25.53 13.17 2.20
C ALA A 366 25.51 13.60 0.72
N GLY A 367 26.67 13.95 0.15
CA GLY A 367 26.83 14.28 -1.26
C GLY A 367 26.47 13.13 -2.20
N VAL A 368 26.81 11.89 -1.82
CA VAL A 368 26.47 10.67 -2.58
C VAL A 368 25.01 10.26 -2.36
N LEU A 369 24.51 10.31 -1.13
CA LEU A 369 23.16 9.85 -0.80
C LEU A 369 22.07 10.79 -1.33
N ARG A 370 22.31 12.10 -1.34
CA ARG A 370 21.27 13.08 -1.70
C ARG A 370 20.72 12.86 -3.12
N PRO A 371 21.53 12.73 -4.19
CA PRO A 371 21.00 12.45 -5.53
C PRO A 371 20.20 11.14 -5.59
N VAL A 372 20.70 10.08 -4.95
CA VAL A 372 20.04 8.77 -4.92
C VAL A 372 18.67 8.87 -4.24
N LEU A 373 18.62 9.52 -3.09
CA LEU A 373 17.39 9.64 -2.30
C LEU A 373 16.43 10.70 -2.86
N THR A 374 16.92 11.62 -3.69
CA THR A 374 16.10 12.52 -4.51
C THR A 374 15.31 11.77 -5.59
N LEU A 375 15.87 10.72 -6.19
CA LEU A 375 15.16 9.93 -7.21
C LEU A 375 14.10 9.00 -6.62
N ALA A 376 14.37 8.41 -5.45
CA ALA A 376 13.43 7.51 -4.79
C ALA A 376 13.68 7.45 -3.28
N ALA A 377 12.60 7.32 -2.51
CA ALA A 377 12.71 7.05 -1.08
C ALA A 377 13.31 5.64 -0.86
N PRO A 378 13.98 5.38 0.29
CA PRO A 378 14.51 4.06 0.62
C PRO A 378 13.47 2.95 0.48
N ALA A 379 12.25 3.19 0.93
CA ALA A 379 11.18 2.20 0.79
C ALA A 379 10.80 1.91 -0.67
N THR A 380 10.87 2.90 -1.57
CA THR A 380 10.67 2.70 -3.00
C THR A 380 11.75 1.80 -3.58
N TYR A 381 13.03 2.02 -3.22
CA TYR A 381 14.12 1.10 -3.60
C TYR A 381 13.88 -0.31 -3.07
N GLY A 382 13.43 -0.46 -1.82
CA GLY A 382 13.09 -1.76 -1.25
C GLY A 382 12.01 -2.50 -2.05
N LEU A 383 10.94 -1.79 -2.45
CA LEU A 383 9.89 -2.37 -3.30
C LEU A 383 10.39 -2.70 -4.71
N LEU A 384 11.27 -1.88 -5.30
CA LEU A 384 11.91 -2.19 -6.59
C LEU A 384 12.78 -3.44 -6.50
N CYS A 385 13.53 -3.65 -5.41
CA CYS A 385 14.27 -4.88 -5.17
C CYS A 385 13.33 -6.10 -5.06
N CYS A 386 12.24 -5.98 -4.30
CA CYS A 386 11.25 -7.05 -4.18
C CYS A 386 10.59 -7.37 -5.54
N HIS A 387 10.30 -6.34 -6.33
CA HIS A 387 9.72 -6.47 -7.66
C HIS A 387 10.68 -7.14 -8.63
N ALA A 388 11.95 -6.70 -8.67
CA ALA A 388 13.00 -7.31 -9.46
C ALA A 388 13.20 -8.79 -9.09
N ALA A 389 13.19 -9.12 -7.80
CA ALA A 389 13.24 -10.52 -7.35
C ALA A 389 12.08 -11.36 -7.90
N CYS A 390 10.86 -10.82 -7.93
CA CYS A 390 9.71 -11.49 -8.55
C CYS A 390 9.95 -11.68 -10.05
N VAL A 391 10.41 -10.66 -10.77
CA VAL A 391 10.73 -10.77 -12.21
C VAL A 391 11.77 -11.85 -12.46
N THR A 392 12.88 -11.86 -11.70
CA THR A 392 13.94 -12.86 -11.82
C THR A 392 13.41 -14.28 -11.57
N PHE A 393 12.50 -14.46 -10.60
CA PHE A 393 11.87 -15.76 -10.36
C PHE A 393 11.00 -16.23 -11.53
N HIS A 394 10.43 -15.29 -12.30
CA HIS A 394 9.59 -15.59 -13.45
C HIS A 394 10.34 -15.78 -14.77
N LEU A 395 11.62 -15.42 -14.84
CA LEU A 395 12.46 -15.69 -16.00
C LEU A 395 12.74 -17.20 -16.13
N PRO A 396 12.88 -17.72 -17.36
CA PRO A 396 13.37 -19.08 -17.57
C PRO A 396 14.74 -19.23 -16.90
N ALA A 397 15.03 -20.43 -16.37
CA ALA A 397 16.42 -20.76 -16.09
C ALA A 397 17.20 -20.64 -17.40
N VAL A 398 18.30 -19.90 -17.38
CA VAL A 398 19.25 -19.98 -18.49
C VAL A 398 19.81 -21.38 -18.38
N ASP A 399 19.43 -22.27 -19.28
CA ASP A 399 20.11 -23.55 -19.42
C ASP A 399 21.58 -23.24 -19.70
N ASP A 400 22.48 -23.58 -18.77
CA ASP A 400 23.92 -23.58 -18.97
C ASP A 400 24.28 -24.71 -19.95
N GLY A 401 23.80 -24.61 -21.18
CA GLY A 401 24.01 -25.55 -22.29
C GLY A 401 25.31 -25.27 -23.04
N LEU A 402 26.39 -24.93 -22.33
CA LEU A 402 27.74 -24.77 -22.90
C LEU A 402 28.78 -25.49 -22.05
N ALA A 403 28.63 -26.81 -21.96
CA ALA A 403 29.71 -27.73 -21.65
C ALA A 403 29.46 -29.02 -22.43
N GLY A 404 29.74 -28.97 -23.74
CA GLY A 404 29.78 -30.11 -24.65
C GLY A 404 31.12 -30.13 -25.35
#